data_AF-A0A7V3VUV0-F1
#
_entry.id   AF-A0A7V3VUV0-F1
#
_cell.length_a   1.000
_cell.length_b   1.000
_cell.length_c   1.000
_cell.angle_alpha   90.00
_cell.angle_beta   90.00
_cell.angle_gamma   90.00
#
_symmetry.space_group_name_H-M   'P 1'
#
loop_
_entity.id
_entity.type
_entity.pdbx_description
1 polymer ?
#
loop_
_entity_poly.entity_id
_entity_poly.type
_entity_poly.pdbx_seq_one_letter_code
_entity_poly.pdbx_strand_id
1 'polypeptide(L)'
;MAIRYFTEFYKSSPSGDSTLFFLYIAYIKTGNIQKGINILEELARRKNPNPGIYLNLIKYYRENHLYYKVNDLINNTPPSVIKHIDRNLPLTKRLFTELLIGACTTNPVSEPLVFALKKGFIKPSPDGKFYGDDTIKFNYLIPALDDLIPTVNPANHIPLKNITRDSYLYLPIQRLIALGIIAPDEDINPEDYVPVSFALRAINIIREKEFIR
;
A
#
# COMPACT_ATOMS: atom_id res chain seq x y z
N MET A 1 32.00 0.02 19.49
CA MET A 1 32.24 -1.27 20.18
C MET A 1 31.10 -2.26 19.94
N ALA A 2 29.83 -1.90 20.19
CA ALA A 2 28.66 -2.79 19.99
C ALA A 2 28.45 -3.27 18.54
N ILE A 3 28.58 -2.38 17.53
CA ILE A 3 28.44 -2.76 16.11
C ILE A 3 29.41 -3.89 15.73
N ARG A 4 30.69 -3.77 16.14
CA ARG A 4 31.72 -4.78 15.87
C ARG A 4 31.35 -6.12 16.50
N TYR A 5 30.98 -6.12 17.78
CA TYR A 5 30.57 -7.32 18.51
C TYR A 5 29.39 -8.04 17.83
N PHE A 6 28.30 -7.33 17.54
CA PHE A 6 27.15 -7.96 16.91
C PHE A 6 27.41 -8.36 15.46
N THR A 7 28.29 -7.66 14.74
CA THR A 7 28.68 -8.03 13.37
C THR A 7 29.49 -9.33 13.38
N GLU A 8 30.45 -9.47 14.30
CA GLU A 8 31.24 -10.69 14.47
C GLU A 8 30.36 -11.86 14.90
N PHE A 9 29.43 -11.64 15.84
CA PHE A 9 28.47 -12.65 16.27
C PHE A 9 27.52 -13.07 15.13
N TYR A 10 27.05 -12.12 14.31
CA TYR A 10 26.20 -12.44 13.17
C TYR A 10 26.95 -13.26 12.10
N LYS A 11 28.26 -13.01 11.90
CA LYS A 11 29.08 -13.83 10.99
C LYS A 11 29.21 -15.28 11.46
N SER A 12 29.30 -15.51 12.76
CA SER A 12 29.38 -16.86 13.33
C SER A 12 28.03 -17.55 13.49
N SER A 13 26.94 -16.78 13.60
CA SER A 13 25.56 -17.30 13.75
C SER A 13 24.54 -16.41 12.99
N PRO A 14 24.42 -16.58 11.65
CA PRO A 14 23.65 -15.67 10.79
C PRO A 14 22.12 -15.82 10.89
N SER A 15 21.61 -16.76 11.67
CA SER A 15 20.17 -17.03 11.82
C SER A 15 19.48 -16.18 12.90
N GLY A 16 20.23 -15.41 13.70
CA GLY A 16 19.68 -14.66 14.83
C GLY A 16 18.97 -13.37 14.43
N ASP A 17 17.65 -13.39 14.28
CA ASP A 17 16.82 -12.20 14.05
C ASP A 17 17.01 -11.14 15.16
N SER A 18 17.19 -11.57 16.41
CA SER A 18 17.50 -10.67 17.53
C SER A 18 18.83 -9.93 17.34
N THR A 19 19.87 -10.62 16.85
CA THR A 19 21.18 -10.00 16.57
C THR A 19 21.06 -8.96 15.47
N LEU A 20 20.32 -9.27 14.41
CA LEU A 20 20.00 -8.30 13.36
C LEU A 20 19.25 -7.09 13.93
N PHE A 21 18.23 -7.31 14.76
CA PHE A 21 17.50 -6.20 15.37
C PHE A 21 18.40 -5.30 16.24
N PHE A 22 19.33 -5.86 17.01
CA PHE A 22 20.31 -5.07 17.77
C PHE A 22 21.31 -4.33 16.87
N LEU A 23 21.73 -4.93 15.75
CA LEU A 23 22.55 -4.25 14.74
C LEU A 23 21.81 -3.06 14.14
N TYR A 24 20.52 -3.23 13.81
CA TYR A 24 19.67 -2.15 13.32
C TYR A 24 19.68 -0.97 14.32
N ILE A 25 19.38 -1.23 15.59
CA ILE A 25 19.38 -0.18 16.63
C ILE A 25 20.74 0.51 16.71
N ALA A 26 21.84 -0.26 16.68
CA ALA A 26 23.18 0.29 16.76
C ALA A 26 23.50 1.19 15.55
N TYR A 27 23.17 0.76 14.33
CA TYR A 27 23.40 1.56 13.13
C TYR A 27 22.59 2.85 13.12
N ILE A 28 21.30 2.81 13.49
CA ILE A 28 20.45 4.00 13.59
C ILE A 28 21.02 4.99 14.62
N LYS A 29 21.42 4.52 15.82
CA LYS A 29 22.01 5.38 16.86
C LYS A 29 23.34 6.01 16.45
N THR A 30 24.10 5.38 15.56
CA THR A 30 25.36 5.92 15.03
C THR A 30 25.18 6.76 13.76
N GLY A 31 23.94 7.02 13.33
CA GLY A 31 23.65 7.80 12.13
C GLY A 31 23.87 7.06 10.81
N ASN A 32 24.20 5.76 10.84
CA ASN A 32 24.37 4.96 9.64
C ASN A 32 23.01 4.38 9.17
N ILE A 33 22.13 5.29 8.74
CA ILE A 33 20.72 4.96 8.41
C ILE A 33 20.65 3.87 7.35
N GLN A 34 21.43 3.97 6.27
CA GLN A 34 21.39 2.99 5.18
C GLN A 34 21.69 1.57 5.65
N LYS A 35 22.73 1.37 6.47
CA LYS A 35 23.03 0.03 7.01
C LYS A 35 21.91 -0.48 7.93
N GLY A 36 21.29 0.42 8.69
CA GLY A 36 20.10 0.08 9.48
C GLY A 36 18.94 -0.40 8.61
N ILE A 37 18.64 0.30 7.52
CA ILE A 37 17.58 -0.09 6.57
C ILE A 37 17.88 -1.43 5.91
N ASN A 38 19.10 -1.68 5.46
CA ASN A 38 19.49 -2.96 4.86
C ASN A 38 19.22 -4.14 5.81
N ILE A 39 19.34 -3.94 7.12
CA ILE A 39 19.01 -4.97 8.11
C ILE A 39 17.50 -5.16 8.24
N LEU A 40 16.71 -4.09 8.25
CA LEU A 40 15.25 -4.22 8.24
C LEU A 40 14.77 -4.93 6.98
N GLU A 41 15.35 -4.62 5.81
CA GLU A 41 15.08 -5.32 4.54
C GLU A 41 15.39 -6.82 4.67
N GLU A 42 16.52 -7.18 5.27
CA GLU A 42 16.90 -8.58 5.53
C GLU A 42 15.92 -9.30 6.48
N LEU A 43 15.49 -8.64 7.56
CA LEU A 43 14.50 -9.19 8.48
C LEU A 43 13.12 -9.37 7.82
N ALA A 44 12.70 -8.41 6.98
CA ALA A 44 11.47 -8.51 6.21
C ALA A 44 11.55 -9.65 5.17
N ARG A 45 12.69 -9.82 4.50
CA ARG A 45 12.95 -10.93 3.57
C ARG A 45 12.85 -12.30 4.26
N ARG A 46 13.24 -12.38 5.53
CA ARG A 46 13.08 -13.56 6.39
C ARG A 46 11.65 -13.76 6.91
N LYS A 47 10.71 -12.90 6.52
CA LYS A 47 9.30 -12.91 6.97
C LYS A 47 9.19 -12.80 8.50
N ASN A 48 10.07 -12.02 9.13
CA ASN A 48 10.00 -11.79 10.57
C ASN A 48 8.59 -11.27 10.93
N PRO A 49 7.95 -11.75 12.01
CA PRO A 49 6.56 -11.43 12.32
C PRO A 49 6.36 -10.06 13.01
N ASN A 50 7.42 -9.29 13.28
CA ASN A 50 7.32 -8.01 13.95
C ASN A 50 6.81 -6.90 13.00
N PRO A 51 5.61 -6.34 13.23
CA PRO A 51 5.06 -5.29 12.36
C PRO A 51 5.88 -4.00 12.32
N GLY A 52 6.62 -3.69 13.39
CA GLY A 52 7.45 -2.49 13.46
C GLY A 52 8.54 -2.45 12.39
N ILE A 53 9.03 -3.61 11.94
CA ILE A 53 10.01 -3.71 10.85
C ILE A 53 9.41 -3.15 9.55
N TYR A 54 8.21 -3.61 9.20
CA TYR A 54 7.53 -3.23 7.97
C TYR A 54 7.06 -1.78 8.01
N LEU A 55 6.50 -1.31 9.13
CA LEU A 55 6.09 0.08 9.28
C LEU A 55 7.28 1.05 9.18
N ASN A 56 8.44 0.69 9.74
CA ASN A 56 9.66 1.48 9.59
C ASN A 56 10.18 1.51 8.15
N LEU A 57 10.14 0.38 7.45
CA LEU A 57 10.50 0.32 6.03
C LEU A 57 9.53 1.12 5.15
N ILE A 58 8.21 1.00 5.36
CA ILE A 58 7.20 1.79 4.66
C ILE A 58 7.48 3.27 4.85
N LYS A 59 7.70 3.71 6.10
CA LYS A 59 8.03 5.11 6.40
C LYS A 59 9.28 5.56 5.63
N TYR A 60 10.36 4.81 5.73
CA TYR A 60 11.62 5.13 5.05
C TYR A 60 11.45 5.20 3.53
N TYR A 61 10.79 4.24 2.90
CA TYR A 61 10.57 4.24 1.45
C TYR A 61 9.72 5.41 0.99
N ARG A 62 8.68 5.79 1.75
CA ARG A 62 7.85 6.95 1.44
C ARG A 62 8.65 8.26 1.56
N GLU A 63 9.46 8.41 2.61
CA GLU A 63 10.35 9.57 2.81
C GLU A 63 11.42 9.70 1.71
N ASN A 64 11.82 8.58 1.09
CA ASN A 64 12.80 8.54 0.01
C ASN A 64 12.17 8.36 -1.39
N HIS A 65 10.85 8.52 -1.50
CA HIS A 65 10.11 8.44 -2.76
C HIS A 65 10.20 7.09 -3.50
N LEU A 66 10.51 6.02 -2.78
CA LEU A 66 10.66 4.64 -3.30
C LEU A 66 9.33 3.88 -3.22
N TYR A 67 8.26 4.41 -3.83
CA TYR A 67 6.91 3.85 -3.64
C TYR A 67 6.73 2.43 -4.19
N TYR A 68 7.49 2.03 -5.22
CA TYR A 68 7.48 0.64 -5.69
C TYR A 68 7.92 -0.34 -4.60
N LYS A 69 8.89 0.04 -3.76
CA LYS A 69 9.32 -0.78 -2.63
C LYS A 69 8.24 -0.87 -1.54
N VAL A 70 7.37 0.14 -1.42
CA VAL A 70 6.20 0.07 -0.51
C VAL A 70 5.24 -1.01 -1.00
N ASN A 71 4.93 -1.02 -2.29
CA ASN A 71 4.06 -2.03 -2.90
C ASN A 71 4.66 -3.43 -2.76
N ASP A 72 5.92 -3.60 -3.14
CA ASP A 72 6.64 -4.88 -3.03
C ASP A 72 6.67 -5.39 -1.58
N LEU A 73 6.93 -4.50 -0.62
CA LEU A 73 6.97 -4.86 0.79
C LEU A 73 5.60 -5.34 1.26
N ILE A 74 4.52 -4.59 1.02
CA ILE A 74 3.18 -4.95 1.48
C ILE A 74 2.73 -6.27 0.78
N ASN A 75 2.96 -6.42 -0.52
CA ASN A 75 2.60 -7.64 -1.25
C ASN A 75 3.29 -8.90 -0.71
N ASN A 76 4.51 -8.78 -0.19
CA ASN A 76 5.29 -9.90 0.33
C ASN A 76 5.23 -10.06 1.86
N THR A 77 4.45 -9.21 2.54
CA THR A 77 4.34 -9.19 4.00
C THR A 77 3.51 -10.39 4.50
N PRO A 78 3.89 -11.04 5.61
CA PRO A 78 3.10 -12.11 6.21
C PRO A 78 1.66 -11.68 6.55
N PRO A 79 0.64 -12.53 6.38
CA PRO A 79 -0.76 -12.17 6.65
C PRO A 79 -1.03 -11.67 8.08
N SER A 80 -0.30 -12.19 9.08
CA SER A 80 -0.38 -11.71 10.47
C SER A 80 0.02 -10.24 10.58
N VAL A 81 1.08 -9.83 9.88
CA VAL A 81 1.59 -8.46 9.88
C VAL A 81 0.72 -7.54 9.03
N ILE A 82 0.16 -8.00 7.91
CA ILE A 82 -0.78 -7.21 7.09
C ILE A 82 -1.95 -6.70 7.93
N LYS A 83 -2.54 -7.55 8.78
CA LYS A 83 -3.61 -7.13 9.70
C LYS A 83 -3.17 -6.00 10.64
N HIS A 84 -1.91 -5.98 11.05
CA HIS A 84 -1.37 -4.89 11.85
C HIS A 84 -1.15 -3.63 11.01
N ILE A 85 -0.64 -3.75 9.77
CA ILE A 85 -0.50 -2.61 8.86
C ILE A 85 -1.86 -1.97 8.61
N ASP A 86 -2.88 -2.75 8.22
CA ASP A 86 -4.21 -2.24 7.92
C ASP A 86 -4.88 -1.54 9.11
N ARG A 87 -4.54 -1.93 10.35
CA ARG A 87 -5.06 -1.30 11.58
C ARG A 87 -4.32 -0.03 11.99
N ASN A 88 -3.03 0.09 11.66
CA ASN A 88 -2.15 1.14 12.19
C ASN A 88 -1.68 2.15 11.13
N LEU A 89 -1.84 1.83 9.84
CA LEU A 89 -1.52 2.70 8.72
C LEU A 89 -2.82 3.02 7.97
N PRO A 90 -3.46 4.18 8.25
CA PRO A 90 -4.67 4.55 7.54
C PRO A 90 -4.36 4.78 6.05
N LEU A 91 -5.23 4.29 5.17
CA LEU A 91 -5.16 4.59 3.74
C LEU A 91 -5.60 6.03 3.51
N THR A 92 -4.66 6.97 3.43
CA THR A 92 -4.96 8.35 3.07
C THR A 92 -4.99 8.54 1.55
N LYS A 93 -5.59 9.63 1.06
CA LYS A 93 -5.56 9.99 -0.38
C LYS A 93 -4.12 10.08 -0.91
N ARG A 94 -3.21 10.61 -0.10
CA ARG A 94 -1.77 10.61 -0.42
C ARG A 94 -1.21 9.20 -0.51
N LEU A 95 -1.46 8.33 0.48
CA LEU A 95 -0.95 6.96 0.45
C LEU A 95 -1.51 6.18 -0.74
N PHE A 96 -2.81 6.30 -1.04
CA PHE A 96 -3.41 5.70 -2.23
C PHE A 96 -2.72 6.15 -3.53
N THR A 97 -2.42 7.45 -3.63
CA THR A 97 -1.67 8.00 -4.77
C THR A 97 -0.26 7.41 -4.86
N GLU A 98 0.44 7.30 -3.73
CA GLU A 98 1.77 6.69 -3.67
C GLU A 98 1.73 5.21 -4.09
N LEU A 99 0.70 4.44 -3.70
CA LEU A 99 0.51 3.05 -4.14
C LEU A 99 0.30 2.93 -5.65
N LEU A 100 -0.49 3.82 -6.26
CA LEU A 100 -0.70 3.88 -7.71
C LEU A 100 0.62 4.16 -8.45
N ILE A 101 1.43 5.09 -7.93
CA ILE A 101 2.75 5.38 -8.51
C ILE A 101 3.67 4.18 -8.38
N GLY A 102 3.71 3.54 -7.20
CA GLY A 102 4.51 2.34 -6.98
C GLY A 102 4.12 1.17 -7.88
N ALA A 103 2.89 1.14 -8.37
CA ALA A 103 2.45 0.14 -9.34
C ALA A 103 2.98 0.44 -10.75
N CYS A 104 3.01 1.73 -11.15
CA CYS A 104 3.33 2.16 -12.52
C CYS A 104 4.80 2.50 -12.77
N THR A 105 5.60 2.78 -11.73
CA THR A 105 7.00 3.17 -11.91
C THR A 105 7.91 2.63 -10.82
N THR A 106 9.10 2.18 -11.22
CA THR A 106 10.21 1.82 -10.32
C THR A 106 11.14 2.99 -10.02
N ASN A 107 10.98 4.12 -10.71
CA ASN A 107 11.79 5.31 -10.51
C ASN A 107 11.24 6.15 -9.33
N PRO A 108 12.11 6.81 -8.54
CA PRO A 108 11.69 7.73 -7.50
C PRO A 108 10.84 8.88 -8.04
N VAL A 109 9.78 9.26 -7.32
CA VAL A 109 8.89 10.38 -7.68
C VAL A 109 8.73 11.34 -6.49
N SER A 110 9.40 12.49 -6.55
CA SER A 110 9.39 13.50 -5.48
C SER A 110 8.02 14.17 -5.31
N GLU A 111 7.28 14.35 -6.39
CA GLU A 111 5.96 15.02 -6.41
C GLU A 111 4.85 14.04 -6.81
N PRO A 112 4.38 13.19 -5.88
CA PRO A 112 3.43 12.13 -6.22
C PRO A 112 2.09 12.66 -6.74
N LEU A 113 1.62 13.80 -6.21
CA LEU A 113 0.35 14.38 -6.63
C LEU A 113 0.39 14.90 -8.06
N VAL A 114 1.44 15.63 -8.42
CA VAL A 114 1.63 16.16 -9.77
C VAL A 114 1.74 15.01 -10.77
N PHE A 115 2.49 13.96 -10.43
CA PHE A 115 2.59 12.77 -11.25
C PHE A 115 1.22 12.11 -11.47
N ALA A 116 0.46 11.89 -10.41
CA ALA A 116 -0.81 11.19 -10.48
C ALA A 116 -1.89 11.99 -11.20
N LEU A 117 -1.94 13.31 -11.02
CA LEU A 117 -2.83 14.20 -11.77
C LEU A 117 -2.47 14.19 -13.27
N LYS A 118 -1.18 14.28 -13.61
CA LYS A 118 -0.70 14.23 -15.00
C LYS A 118 -1.02 12.90 -15.68
N LYS A 119 -0.98 11.81 -14.93
CA LYS A 119 -1.35 10.47 -15.39
C LYS A 119 -2.86 10.20 -15.40
N GLY A 120 -3.66 11.11 -14.86
CA GLY A 120 -5.11 10.95 -14.75
C GLY A 120 -5.54 9.92 -13.71
N PHE A 121 -4.65 9.52 -12.80
CA PHE A 121 -4.96 8.51 -11.78
C PHE A 121 -5.85 9.05 -10.65
N ILE A 122 -5.81 10.36 -10.43
CA ILE A 122 -6.64 11.07 -9.47
C ILE A 122 -7.19 12.33 -10.13
N LYS A 123 -8.35 12.79 -9.68
CA LYS A 123 -8.97 14.06 -10.10
C LYS A 123 -8.83 15.09 -8.98
N PRO A 124 -8.64 16.38 -9.31
CA PRO A 124 -8.67 17.44 -8.30
C PRO A 124 -10.07 17.58 -7.72
N SER A 125 -10.16 18.06 -6.47
CA SER A 125 -11.44 18.46 -5.89
C SER A 125 -12.05 19.63 -6.68
N PRO A 126 -13.37 19.87 -6.58
CA PRO A 126 -14.02 20.99 -7.28
C PRO A 126 -13.41 22.37 -6.98
N ASP A 127 -12.81 22.55 -5.81
CA ASP A 127 -12.11 23.78 -5.40
C ASP A 127 -10.63 23.82 -5.82
N GLY A 128 -10.18 22.84 -6.60
CA GLY A 128 -8.80 22.69 -7.08
C GLY A 128 -7.82 22.17 -6.03
N LYS A 129 -8.26 21.88 -4.79
CA LYS A 129 -7.38 21.44 -3.71
C LYS A 129 -7.26 19.93 -3.64
N PHE A 130 -6.12 19.47 -3.13
CA PHE A 130 -5.89 18.06 -2.80
C PHE A 130 -5.76 17.87 -1.29
N TYR A 131 -6.71 17.12 -0.72
CA TYR A 131 -6.77 16.82 0.71
C TYR A 131 -6.03 15.53 1.02
N GLY A 132 -4.69 15.57 0.96
CA GLY A 132 -3.87 14.35 0.97
C GLY A 132 -3.90 13.53 2.26
N ASP A 133 -4.19 14.15 3.39
CA ASP A 133 -4.21 13.50 4.70
C ASP A 133 -5.59 12.90 5.05
N ASP A 134 -6.60 13.12 4.20
CA ASP A 134 -7.92 12.51 4.37
C ASP A 134 -7.81 10.99 4.25
N THR A 135 -8.34 10.29 5.26
CA THR A 135 -8.45 8.84 5.21
C THR A 135 -9.59 8.43 4.26
N ILE A 136 -9.30 7.45 3.40
CA ILE A 136 -10.21 6.96 2.37
C ILE A 136 -11.20 5.96 2.97
N LYS A 137 -12.47 6.17 2.63
CA LYS A 137 -13.57 5.22 2.81
C LYS A 137 -13.94 4.55 1.49
N PHE A 138 -14.73 3.49 1.52
CA PHE A 138 -15.16 2.79 0.31
C PHE A 138 -15.91 3.70 -0.67
N ASN A 139 -16.70 4.65 -0.17
CA ASN A 139 -17.41 5.64 -0.99
C ASN A 139 -16.49 6.49 -1.88
N TYR A 140 -15.22 6.65 -1.50
CA TYR A 140 -14.20 7.34 -2.29
C TYR A 140 -13.40 6.36 -3.15
N LEU A 141 -12.94 5.24 -2.56
CA LEU A 141 -12.06 4.31 -3.26
C LEU A 141 -12.73 3.67 -4.47
N ILE A 142 -13.99 3.26 -4.33
CA ILE A 142 -14.71 2.53 -5.37
C ILE A 142 -14.82 3.35 -6.66
N PRO A 143 -15.32 4.61 -6.64
CA PRO A 143 -15.30 5.47 -7.83
C PRO A 143 -13.88 5.71 -8.35
N ALA A 144 -12.90 5.91 -7.46
CA ALA A 144 -11.52 6.16 -7.87
C ALA A 144 -10.90 4.98 -8.62
N LEU A 145 -11.18 3.73 -8.22
CA LEU A 145 -10.75 2.54 -8.94
C LEU A 145 -11.53 2.33 -10.24
N ASP A 146 -12.83 2.62 -10.23
CA ASP A 146 -13.71 2.51 -11.40
C ASP A 146 -13.34 3.50 -12.52
N ASP A 147 -12.86 4.70 -12.15
CA ASP A 147 -12.33 5.68 -13.09
C ASP A 147 -11.06 5.19 -13.84
N LEU A 148 -10.36 4.18 -13.32
CA LEU A 148 -9.14 3.63 -13.92
C LEU A 148 -9.41 2.50 -14.92
N ILE A 149 -10.66 2.07 -15.10
CA ILE A 149 -11.02 0.91 -15.91
C ILE A 149 -11.93 1.29 -17.08
N PRO A 150 -11.96 0.49 -18.17
CA PRO A 150 -12.91 0.72 -19.24
C PRO A 150 -14.35 0.54 -18.76
N THR A 151 -15.26 1.30 -19.36
CA THR A 151 -16.70 1.11 -19.14
C THR A 151 -17.13 -0.25 -19.66
N VAL A 152 -17.56 -1.12 -18.75
CA VAL A 152 -18.09 -2.46 -19.06
C VAL A 152 -19.47 -2.62 -18.43
N ASN A 153 -20.37 -3.37 -19.08
CA ASN A 153 -21.65 -3.74 -18.47
C ASN A 153 -21.50 -5.08 -17.74
N PRO A 154 -21.72 -5.13 -16.42
CA PRO A 154 -21.69 -6.39 -15.68
C PRO A 154 -22.75 -7.35 -16.20
N ALA A 155 -22.37 -8.60 -16.48
CA ALA A 155 -23.32 -9.63 -16.92
C ALA A 155 -24.21 -10.12 -15.75
N ASN A 156 -23.66 -10.11 -14.53
CA ASN A 156 -24.34 -10.53 -13.31
C ASN A 156 -24.33 -9.38 -12.31
N HIS A 157 -25.47 -9.15 -11.68
CA HIS A 157 -25.62 -8.18 -10.60
C HIS A 157 -25.83 -8.91 -9.28
N ILE A 158 -24.93 -8.69 -8.33
CA ILE A 158 -25.10 -9.19 -6.96
C ILE A 158 -25.84 -8.16 -6.10
N PRO A 159 -26.74 -8.59 -5.19
CA PRO A 159 -27.33 -7.70 -4.21
C PRO A 159 -26.26 -7.23 -3.20
N LEU A 160 -26.33 -5.96 -2.78
CA LEU A 160 -25.46 -5.39 -1.76
C LEU A 160 -26.33 -4.93 -0.59
N LYS A 161 -25.99 -5.34 0.63
CA LYS A 161 -26.84 -5.09 1.81
C LYS A 161 -26.92 -3.61 2.19
N ASN A 162 -25.79 -2.91 2.06
CA ASN A 162 -25.64 -1.51 2.49
C ASN A 162 -25.73 -0.50 1.33
N ILE A 163 -25.97 -0.97 0.10
CA ILE A 163 -25.91 -0.13 -1.12
C ILE A 163 -27.10 -0.46 -2.00
N THR A 164 -27.99 0.53 -2.17
CA THR A 164 -29.17 0.42 -3.04
C THR A 164 -28.78 0.47 -4.52
N ARG A 165 -29.61 -0.07 -5.41
CA ARG A 165 -29.33 -0.15 -6.85
C ARG A 165 -29.23 1.20 -7.56
N ASP A 166 -29.89 2.21 -7.02
CA ASP A 166 -29.89 3.60 -7.48
C ASP A 166 -28.70 4.42 -6.94
N SER A 167 -27.91 3.86 -6.02
CA SER A 167 -26.69 4.49 -5.54
C SER A 167 -25.65 4.64 -6.64
N TYR A 168 -24.96 5.78 -6.66
CA TYR A 168 -23.82 6.02 -7.55
C TYR A 168 -22.67 5.02 -7.36
N LEU A 169 -22.64 4.29 -6.24
CA LEU A 169 -21.64 3.24 -5.96
C LEU A 169 -22.02 1.88 -6.53
N TYR A 170 -23.30 1.62 -6.77
CA TYR A 170 -23.76 0.27 -7.13
C TYR A 170 -23.10 -0.21 -8.42
N LEU A 171 -23.24 0.54 -9.52
CA LEU A 171 -22.67 0.14 -10.80
C LEU A 171 -21.13 0.07 -10.79
N PRO A 172 -20.38 1.04 -10.21
CA PRO A 172 -18.94 0.89 -10.00
C PRO A 172 -18.52 -0.41 -9.30
N ILE A 173 -19.19 -0.78 -8.20
CA ILE A 173 -18.89 -2.04 -7.49
C ILE A 173 -19.10 -3.25 -8.41
N GLN A 174 -20.24 -3.30 -9.11
CA GLN A 174 -20.54 -4.42 -10.00
C GLN A 174 -19.52 -4.53 -11.15
N ARG A 175 -19.02 -3.40 -11.68
CA ARG A 175 -17.98 -3.39 -12.72
C ARG A 175 -16.64 -3.89 -12.20
N LEU A 176 -16.22 -3.41 -11.02
CA LEU A 176 -14.98 -3.86 -10.38
C LEU A 176 -15.02 -5.36 -10.07
N ILE A 177 -16.18 -5.89 -9.63
CA ILE A 177 -16.38 -7.32 -9.40
C ILE A 177 -16.37 -8.11 -10.72
N ALA A 178 -17.08 -7.62 -11.74
CA ALA A 178 -17.14 -8.29 -13.05
C ALA A 178 -15.76 -8.40 -13.72
N LEU A 179 -14.89 -7.41 -13.52
CA LEU A 179 -13.50 -7.44 -14.00
C LEU A 179 -12.56 -8.22 -13.07
N GLY A 180 -13.03 -8.69 -11.91
CA GLY A 180 -12.25 -9.42 -10.91
C GLY A 180 -11.23 -8.56 -10.16
N ILE A 181 -11.45 -7.24 -10.08
CA ILE A 181 -10.57 -6.29 -9.38
C ILE A 181 -10.81 -6.33 -7.87
N ILE A 182 -12.07 -6.48 -7.46
CA ILE A 182 -12.47 -6.71 -6.07
C ILE A 182 -13.25 -8.01 -5.98
N ALA A 183 -13.16 -8.68 -4.84
CA ALA A 183 -13.95 -9.88 -4.58
C ALA A 183 -15.43 -9.52 -4.36
N PRO A 184 -16.38 -10.41 -4.71
CA PRO A 184 -17.76 -10.27 -4.30
C PRO A 184 -17.88 -10.17 -2.77
N ASP A 185 -18.44 -9.08 -2.28
CA ASP A 185 -18.71 -8.84 -0.87
C ASP A 185 -20.01 -8.04 -0.73
N GLU A 186 -21.05 -8.70 -0.24
CA GLU A 186 -22.38 -8.11 -0.06
C GLU A 186 -22.44 -7.15 1.14
N ASP A 187 -21.46 -7.24 2.04
CA ASP A 187 -21.39 -6.50 3.30
C ASP A 187 -20.56 -5.21 3.18
N ILE A 188 -20.03 -4.87 1.99
CA ILE A 188 -19.33 -3.60 1.75
C ILE A 188 -20.18 -2.43 2.25
N ASN A 189 -19.64 -1.69 3.22
CA ASN A 189 -20.25 -0.48 3.74
C ASN A 189 -19.49 0.75 3.18
N PRO A 190 -20.16 1.66 2.46
CA PRO A 190 -19.55 2.87 1.90
C PRO A 190 -18.78 3.73 2.92
N GLU A 191 -19.20 3.70 4.18
CA GLU A 191 -18.65 4.56 5.24
C GLU A 191 -17.45 3.95 5.97
N ASP A 192 -17.14 2.68 5.72
CA ASP A 192 -16.01 2.01 6.35
C ASP A 192 -14.69 2.48 5.73
N TYR A 193 -13.67 2.63 6.59
CA TYR A 193 -12.31 2.91 6.15
C TYR A 193 -11.72 1.72 5.40
N VAL A 194 -11.03 2.01 4.29
CA VAL A 194 -10.48 0.95 3.45
C VAL A 194 -9.09 0.52 3.96
N PRO A 195 -8.87 -0.80 4.15
CA PRO A 195 -7.53 -1.33 4.41
C PRO A 195 -6.54 -1.00 3.29
N VAL A 196 -5.28 -0.73 3.64
CA VAL A 196 -4.19 -0.49 2.67
C VAL A 196 -4.00 -1.71 1.77
N SER A 197 -4.06 -2.91 2.35
CA SER A 197 -3.91 -4.18 1.61
C SER A 197 -5.03 -4.42 0.59
N PHE A 198 -6.25 -3.93 0.86
CA PHE A 198 -7.37 -3.99 -0.08
C PHE A 198 -7.08 -3.12 -1.31
N ALA A 199 -6.73 -1.86 -1.09
CA ALA A 199 -6.44 -0.92 -2.17
C ALA A 199 -5.25 -1.38 -3.02
N LEU A 200 -4.15 -1.83 -2.39
CA LEU A 200 -2.99 -2.31 -3.12
C LEU A 200 -3.31 -3.52 -4.00
N ARG A 201 -4.11 -4.48 -3.49
CA ARG A 201 -4.52 -5.64 -4.27
C ARG A 201 -5.33 -5.23 -5.50
N ALA A 202 -6.30 -4.34 -5.34
CA ALA A 202 -7.09 -3.82 -6.45
C ALA A 202 -6.21 -3.11 -7.49
N ILE A 203 -5.28 -2.24 -7.04
CA ILE A 203 -4.32 -1.53 -7.91
C ILE A 203 -3.45 -2.52 -8.71
N ASN A 204 -2.91 -3.55 -8.05
CA ASN A 204 -2.09 -4.55 -8.74
C ASN A 204 -2.88 -5.28 -9.84
N ILE A 205 -4.14 -5.65 -9.56
CA ILE A 205 -4.99 -6.31 -10.57
C ILE A 205 -5.29 -5.36 -11.74
N ILE A 206 -5.57 -4.09 -11.47
CA ILE A 206 -5.75 -3.06 -12.52
C ILE A 206 -4.48 -2.94 -13.37
N ARG A 207 -3.29 -2.95 -12.75
CA ARG A 207 -2.01 -2.94 -13.47
C ARG A 207 -1.78 -4.21 -14.28
N GLU A 208 -2.01 -5.39 -13.71
CA GLU A 208 -1.85 -6.69 -14.38
C GLU A 208 -2.77 -6.83 -15.59
N LYS A 209 -3.94 -6.18 -15.55
CA LYS A 209 -4.87 -6.06 -16.68
C LYS A 209 -4.53 -4.93 -17.65
N GLU A 210 -3.40 -4.26 -17.44
CA GLU A 210 -2.88 -3.16 -18.27
C GLU A 210 -3.79 -1.93 -18.39
N PHE A 211 -4.70 -1.72 -17.43
CA PHE A 211 -5.57 -0.54 -17.43
C PHE A 211 -4.81 0.74 -17.02
N ILE A 212 -3.69 0.59 -16.31
CA ILE A 212 -2.76 1.68 -15.97
C ILE A 212 -1.33 1.31 -16.37
N ARG A 213 -0.54 2.31 -16.76
CA ARG A 213 0.87 2.19 -17.23
C ARG A 213 1.81 3.22 -16.61
#